data_AF-A0A811Q4C3-F1
#
_entry.id   AF-A0A811Q4C3-F1
#
_cell.length_a   1.000
_cell.length_b   1.000
_cell.length_c   1.000
_cell.angle_alpha   90.00
_cell.angle_beta   90.00
_cell.angle_gamma   90.00
#
_symmetry.space_group_name_H-M   'P 1'
#
loop_
_entity.id
_entity.type
_entity.pdbx_description
1 polymer ?
#
loop_
_entity_poly.entity_id
_entity_poly.type
_entity_poly.pdbx_seq_one_letter_code
_entity_poly.pdbx_strand_id
1 'polypeptide(L)'
;MDVKRLIGRRFSDASVQSDIKLWPFKVISGPGEKPMIVVQHKGEEKQFAAEEISSMVLIKMREIAEAYLGSTIKNAVVTVPAYFNDSHRQATKDAGVIAGLNMCCGSSTSQLLLLLPKD
;
A
#
# COMPACT_ATOMS: atom_id res chain seq x y z
N MET A 1 -10.74 -1.09 1.22
CA MET A 1 -9.90 -0.33 2.16
C MET A 1 -9.21 -1.29 3.15
N ASP A 2 -8.91 -2.53 2.74
CA ASP A 2 -8.80 -3.64 3.71
C ASP A 2 -7.42 -4.31 3.77
N VAL A 3 -6.64 -4.25 2.68
CA VAL A 3 -5.25 -4.74 2.65
C VAL A 3 -4.35 -4.05 3.69
N LYS A 4 -4.67 -2.80 4.04
CA LYS A 4 -3.95 -2.04 5.09
C LYS A 4 -4.10 -2.66 6.49
N ARG A 5 -5.10 -3.51 6.74
CA ARG A 5 -5.28 -4.23 8.01
C ARG A 5 -4.24 -5.33 8.23
N LEU A 6 -3.57 -5.78 7.17
CA LEU A 6 -2.49 -6.79 7.23
C LEU A 6 -1.13 -6.21 7.61
N ILE A 7 -0.98 -4.88 7.53
CA ILE A 7 0.30 -4.22 7.74
C ILE A 7 0.68 -4.28 9.23
N GLY A 8 1.86 -4.83 9.52
CA GLY A 8 2.40 -4.93 10.88
C GLY A 8 1.78 -6.04 11.74
N ARG A 9 0.98 -6.94 11.15
CA ARG A 9 0.38 -8.10 11.82
C ARG A 9 1.00 -9.40 11.36
N ARG A 10 0.90 -10.45 12.19
CA ARG A 10 1.32 -11.80 11.85
C ARG A 10 0.17 -12.53 11.17
N PHE A 11 0.50 -13.41 10.23
CA PHE A 11 -0.48 -14.26 9.57
C PHE A 11 -1.29 -15.08 10.59
N SER A 12 -0.64 -15.52 11.68
CA SER A 12 -1.25 -16.29 12.77
C SER A 12 -2.21 -15.50 13.66
N ASP A 13 -2.29 -14.16 13.54
CA ASP A 13 -3.18 -13.36 14.37
C ASP A 13 -4.65 -13.71 14.10
N ALA A 14 -5.44 -13.94 15.17
CA ALA A 14 -6.86 -14.30 15.07
C ALA A 14 -7.70 -13.28 14.28
N SER A 15 -7.33 -12.00 14.36
CA SER A 15 -7.95 -10.94 13.57
C SER A 15 -7.67 -11.10 12.08
N VAL A 16 -6.42 -11.40 11.70
CA VAL A 16 -6.02 -11.65 10.31
C VAL A 16 -6.72 -12.90 9.78
N GLN A 17 -6.76 -13.99 10.54
CA GLN A 17 -7.48 -15.22 10.16
C GLN A 17 -8.99 -15.01 9.97
N SER A 18 -9.61 -14.10 10.74
CA SER A 18 -11.01 -13.75 10.59
C SER A 18 -11.25 -12.90 9.33
N ASP A 19 -10.37 -11.92 9.08
CA ASP A 19 -10.45 -11.04 7.91
C ASP A 19 -10.21 -11.80 6.59
N ILE A 20 -9.29 -12.77 6.57
CA ILE A 20 -8.99 -13.60 5.40
C ILE A 20 -10.23 -14.33 4.89
N LYS A 21 -11.13 -14.78 5.77
CA LYS A 21 -12.36 -15.49 5.40
C LYS A 21 -13.37 -14.59 4.68
N LEU A 22 -13.30 -13.29 4.90
CA LEU A 22 -14.20 -12.30 4.30
C LEU A 22 -13.68 -11.79 2.95
N TRP A 23 -12.41 -12.01 2.64
CA TRP A 23 -11.79 -11.47 1.43
C TRP A 23 -11.93 -12.42 0.24
N PRO A 24 -12.10 -11.87 -0.98
CA PRO A 24 -12.21 -12.65 -2.20
C PRO A 24 -10.84 -13.12 -2.74
N PHE A 25 -9.76 -12.92 -1.98
CA PHE A 25 -8.39 -13.26 -2.38
C PHE A 25 -7.70 -14.13 -1.33
N LYS A 26 -6.79 -14.99 -1.78
CA LYS A 26 -6.05 -15.90 -0.92
C LYS A 26 -4.90 -15.16 -0.24
N VAL A 27 -4.72 -15.41 1.05
CA VAL A 27 -3.58 -14.91 1.84
C VAL A 27 -2.86 -16.11 2.42
N ILE A 28 -1.53 -16.11 2.38
CA ILE A 28 -0.67 -17.17 2.91
C ILE A 28 0.37 -16.59 3.88
N SER A 29 0.98 -17.45 4.69
CA SER A 29 2.11 -17.05 5.53
C SER A 29 3.39 -17.00 4.70
N GLY A 30 4.00 -15.82 4.60
CA GLY A 30 5.34 -15.62 4.03
C GLY A 30 6.45 -15.72 5.07
N PRO A 31 7.69 -15.33 4.70
CA PRO A 31 8.83 -15.28 5.60
C PRO A 31 8.54 -14.43 6.84
N GLY A 32 8.89 -14.94 8.03
CA GLY A 32 8.68 -14.23 9.30
C GLY A 32 7.21 -14.07 9.71
N GLU A 33 6.33 -14.99 9.28
CA GLU A 33 4.87 -14.93 9.49
C GLU A 33 4.20 -13.69 8.87
N LYS A 34 4.86 -13.03 7.90
CA LYS A 34 4.26 -11.89 7.21
C LYS A 34 3.12 -12.37 6.30
N PRO A 35 1.90 -11.81 6.40
CA PRO A 35 0.81 -12.18 5.51
C PRO A 35 1.11 -11.73 4.08
N MET A 36 1.08 -12.67 3.14
CA MET A 36 1.31 -12.46 1.71
C MET A 36 0.03 -12.74 0.93
N ILE A 37 -0.36 -11.80 0.07
CA ILE A 37 -1.54 -11.92 -0.77
C ILE A 37 -1.14 -12.64 -2.05
N VAL A 38 -1.93 -13.64 -2.40
CA VAL A 38 -1.73 -14.49 -3.58
C VAL A 38 -2.68 -14.05 -4.68
N VAL A 39 -2.12 -13.69 -5.82
CA VAL A 39 -2.87 -13.30 -7.02
C VAL A 39 -2.39 -14.11 -8.22
N GLN A 40 -3.33 -14.51 -9.07
CA GLN A 40 -2.99 -15.05 -10.38
C GLN A 40 -2.78 -13.92 -11.37
N HIS A 41 -1.59 -13.84 -11.95
CA HIS A 41 -1.27 -12.91 -13.01
C HIS A 41 -0.74 -13.66 -14.22
N LYS A 42 -1.44 -13.57 -15.35
CA LYS A 42 -1.07 -14.25 -16.61
C LYS A 42 -0.87 -15.77 -16.48
N GLY A 43 -1.66 -16.42 -15.61
CA GLY A 43 -1.58 -17.86 -15.36
C GLY A 43 -0.52 -18.28 -14.34
N GLU A 44 0.29 -17.34 -13.82
CA GLU A 44 1.26 -17.59 -12.75
C GLU A 44 0.73 -17.09 -11.41
N GLU A 45 0.95 -17.88 -10.37
CA GLU A 45 0.69 -17.47 -8.99
C GLU A 45 1.81 -16.55 -8.52
N LYS A 46 1.48 -15.29 -8.20
CA LYS A 46 2.40 -14.31 -7.63
C LYS A 46 1.98 -13.96 -6.21
N GLN A 47 2.99 -13.81 -5.36
CA GLN A 47 2.82 -13.47 -3.95
C GLN A 47 3.29 -12.04 -3.76
N PHE A 48 2.42 -11.20 -3.20
CA PHE A 48 2.74 -9.81 -2.93
C PHE A 48 2.46 -9.47 -1.48
N ALA A 49 3.34 -8.69 -0.88
CA ALA A 49 3.07 -8.08 0.41
C ALA A 49 2.04 -6.95 0.27
N ALA A 50 1.37 -6.62 1.37
CA ALA A 50 0.38 -5.53 1.39
C ALA A 50 0.97 -4.18 0.93
N GLU A 51 2.24 -3.94 1.23
CA GLU A 51 2.98 -2.73 0.85
C GLU A 51 3.28 -2.70 -0.65
N GLU A 52 3.56 -3.86 -1.27
CA GLU A 52 3.81 -3.96 -2.72
C GLU A 52 2.54 -3.73 -3.54
N ILE A 53 1.41 -4.27 -3.10
CA ILE A 53 0.12 -3.98 -3.77
C ILE A 53 -0.20 -2.49 -3.64
N SER A 54 0.07 -1.90 -2.47
CA SER A 54 -0.12 -0.46 -2.27
C SER A 54 0.80 0.37 -3.16
N SER A 55 2.06 -0.05 -3.36
CA SER A 55 2.99 0.65 -4.25
C SER A 55 2.56 0.58 -5.71
N MET A 56 2.02 -0.53 -6.18
CA MET A 56 1.49 -0.64 -7.55
C MET A 56 0.37 0.37 -7.83
N VAL A 57 -0.53 0.58 -6.87
CA VAL A 57 -1.58 1.61 -6.97
C VAL A 57 -0.96 2.99 -7.06
N LEU A 58 0.04 3.28 -6.21
CA LEU A 58 0.73 4.57 -6.19
C LEU A 58 1.51 4.85 -7.48
N ILE A 59 2.19 3.83 -8.03
CA ILE A 59 2.85 3.90 -9.34
C ILE A 59 1.81 4.25 -10.41
N LYS A 60 0.65 3.59 -10.40
CA LYS A 60 -0.38 3.86 -11.42
C LYS A 60 -0.97 5.26 -11.30
N MET A 61 -1.18 5.74 -10.08
CA MET A 61 -1.63 7.13 -9.84
C MET A 61 -0.57 8.14 -10.27
N ARG A 62 0.72 7.86 -10.05
CA ARG A 62 1.82 8.67 -10.56
C ARG A 62 1.79 8.73 -12.09
N GLU A 63 1.73 7.60 -12.78
CA GLU A 63 1.71 7.55 -14.25
C GLU A 63 0.57 8.39 -14.83
N ILE A 64 -0.63 8.29 -14.26
CA ILE A 64 -1.80 9.07 -14.69
C ILE A 64 -1.54 10.57 -14.50
N ALA A 65 -0.99 10.96 -13.35
CA ALA A 65 -0.71 12.35 -13.05
C ALA A 65 0.45 12.91 -13.89
N GLU A 66 1.50 12.12 -14.16
CA GLU A 66 2.61 12.50 -15.05
C GLU A 66 2.11 12.66 -16.49
N ALA A 67 1.22 11.79 -16.96
CA ALA A 67 0.58 11.92 -18.26
C ALA A 67 -0.32 13.17 -18.35
N TYR A 68 -0.99 13.55 -17.25
CA TYR A 68 -1.83 14.74 -17.18
C TYR A 68 -1.03 16.04 -17.09
N LEU A 69 0.04 16.06 -16.27
CA LEU A 69 0.88 17.24 -16.02
C LEU A 69 2.02 17.41 -17.04
N GLY A 70 2.33 16.38 -17.83
CA GLY A 70 3.45 16.37 -18.78
C GLY A 70 4.83 16.46 -18.12
N SER A 71 4.93 16.20 -16.81
CA SER A 71 6.14 16.38 -16.01
C SER A 71 6.34 15.24 -15.02
N THR A 72 7.59 14.97 -14.65
CA THR A 72 7.93 13.86 -13.75
C THR A 72 7.71 14.21 -12.28
N ILE A 73 6.88 13.43 -11.60
CA ILE A 73 6.51 13.64 -10.19
C ILE A 73 7.47 12.84 -9.31
N LYS A 74 8.16 13.51 -8.38
CA LYS A 74 9.01 12.84 -7.37
C LYS A 74 8.48 12.94 -5.95
N ASN A 75 7.60 13.91 -5.66
CA ASN A 75 7.13 14.16 -4.30
C ASN A 75 5.63 13.87 -4.20
N ALA A 76 5.22 13.23 -3.11
CA ALA A 76 3.82 12.92 -2.86
C ALA A 76 3.48 13.12 -1.37
N VAL A 77 2.30 13.67 -1.10
CA VAL A 77 1.73 13.78 0.24
C VAL A 77 0.55 12.84 0.32
N VAL A 78 0.64 11.83 1.18
CA VAL A 78 -0.48 10.93 1.48
C VAL A 78 -1.03 11.33 2.83
N THR A 79 -2.32 11.58 2.87
CA THR A 79 -3.02 11.74 4.14
C THR A 79 -3.52 10.40 4.63
N VAL A 80 -3.24 10.09 5.89
CA VAL A 80 -3.77 8.90 6.57
C VAL A 80 -4.71 9.33 7.68
N PRO A 81 -5.74 8.51 7.99
CA PRO A 81 -6.67 8.81 9.06
C PRO A 81 -5.95 9.01 10.41
N ALA A 82 -6.51 9.84 11.28
CA ALA A 82 -5.90 10.15 12.59
C ALA A 82 -5.67 8.92 13.48
N TYR A 83 -6.48 7.86 13.31
CA TYR A 83 -6.37 6.60 14.05
C TYR A 83 -5.27 5.65 13.55
N PHE A 84 -4.51 6.03 12.52
CA PHE A 84 -3.38 5.22 12.04
C PHE A 84 -2.18 5.34 12.98
N ASN A 85 -1.81 4.22 13.61
CA ASN A 85 -0.55 4.04 14.33
C ASN A 85 0.67 4.18 13.41
N ASP A 86 1.84 4.44 14.01
CA ASP A 86 3.09 4.70 13.30
C ASP A 86 3.51 3.57 12.34
N SER A 87 3.23 2.32 12.68
CA SER A 87 3.50 1.17 11.80
C SER A 87 2.77 1.27 10.45
N HIS A 88 1.52 1.75 10.45
CA HIS A 88 0.77 1.95 9.22
C HIS A 88 1.27 3.17 8.42
N ARG A 89 1.75 4.20 9.11
CA ARG A 89 2.40 5.36 8.49
C ARG A 89 3.69 4.96 7.81
N GLN A 90 4.50 4.13 8.47
CA GLN A 90 5.77 3.65 7.93
C GLN A 90 5.54 2.79 6.68
N ALA A 91 4.61 1.84 6.72
CA ALA A 91 4.31 1.02 5.54
C ALA A 91 3.78 1.83 4.35
N THR A 92 3.06 2.94 4.62
CA THR A 92 2.63 3.86 3.56
C THR A 92 3.83 4.60 2.95
N LYS A 93 4.81 5.01 3.77
CA LYS A 93 6.06 5.59 3.28
C LYS A 93 6.88 4.57 2.50
N ASP A 94 6.99 3.34 2.99
CA ASP A 94 7.74 2.26 2.33
C ASP A 94 7.11 1.93 0.97
N ALA A 95 5.78 1.86 0.87
CA ALA A 95 5.07 1.72 -0.41
C ALA A 95 5.39 2.89 -1.37
N GLY A 96 5.54 4.10 -0.84
CA GLY A 96 5.97 5.27 -1.61
C GLY A 96 7.40 5.17 -2.13
N VAL A 97 8.33 4.72 -1.28
CA VAL A 97 9.72 4.49 -1.66
C VAL A 97 9.82 3.43 -2.75
N ILE A 98 9.07 2.33 -2.62
CA ILE A 98 8.98 1.28 -3.66
C ILE A 98 8.41 1.85 -4.97
N ALA A 99 7.45 2.78 -4.87
CA ALA A 99 6.89 3.48 -6.02
C ALA A 99 7.85 4.53 -6.63
N GLY A 100 9.00 4.82 -6.02
CA GLY A 100 9.92 5.86 -6.47
C GLY A 100 9.45 7.29 -6.16
N LEU A 101 8.61 7.44 -5.13
CA LEU A 101 8.07 8.71 -4.65
C LEU A 101 8.63 9.01 -3.26
N ASN A 102 9.08 10.25 -3.06
CA ASN A 102 9.37 10.78 -1.73
C ASN A 102 8.05 11.12 -1.04
N MET A 103 7.71 10.37 0.02
CA MET A 103 6.42 10.48 0.68
C MET A 103 6.50 11.16 2.04
N CYS A 104 5.64 12.16 2.23
CA CYS A 104 5.34 12.71 3.55
C CYS A 104 3.92 12.32 3.98
N CYS A 105 3.76 11.88 5.23
CA CYS A 105 2.46 11.49 5.77
C CYS A 105 1.85 12.64 6.59
N GLY A 106 0.76 13.21 6.11
CA GLY A 106 -0.05 14.18 6.86
C GLY A 106 -1.15 13.48 7.67
N SER A 107 -1.53 14.05 8.82
CA SER A 107 -2.76 13.66 9.52
C SER A 107 -3.95 14.41 8.91
N SER A 108 -4.86 13.71 8.26
CA SER A 108 -6.14 14.26 7.80
C SER A 108 -7.26 13.24 7.97
N THR A 109 -8.49 13.72 8.10
CA THR A 109 -9.71 12.89 8.22
C THR A 109 -10.12 12.24 6.90
N SER A 110 -9.60 12.71 5.77
CA SER A 110 -9.84 12.15 4.43
C SER A 110 -8.55 11.60 3.83
N GLN A 111 -8.63 10.45 3.14
CA GLN A 111 -7.49 9.80 2.48
C GLN A 111 -7.29 10.42 1.09
N LEU A 112 -6.65 11.59 1.04
CA LEU A 112 -6.26 12.32 -0.16
C LEU A 112 -4.77 12.09 -0.48
N LEU A 113 -4.48 11.74 -1.74
CA LEU A 113 -3.13 11.72 -2.30
C LEU A 113 -2.91 13.03 -3.07
N LEU A 114 -2.00 13.86 -2.60
CA LEU A 114 -1.53 15.04 -3.31
C LEU A 114 -0.20 14.71 -3.99
N LEU A 115 -0.11 14.90 -5.30
CA LEU A 115 1.13 14.74 -6.05
C LEU A 115 1.72 16.11 -6.33
N LEU A 116 2.99 16.30 -5.96
CA LEU A 116 3.69 17.56 -6.12
C LEU A 116 4.68 17.42 -7.28
N PRO A 117 4.58 18.28 -8.31
CA PRO A 117 5.58 18.31 -9.38
C PRO A 117 6.96 18.61 -8.79
N LYS A 118 8.01 18.22 -9.52
CA LYS A 118 9.32 18.81 -9.22
C LYS A 118 9.27 20.27 -9.64
N ASP A 119 9.68 21.15 -8.74
CA ASP A 119 10.25 22.44 -9.13
C ASP A 119 11.49 22.21 -10.02
#